data_AF-A0A8X6XBQ1-F1
#
_entry.id   AF-A0A8X6XBQ1-F1
#
_cell.length_a   1.000
_cell.length_b   1.000
_cell.length_c   1.000
_cell.angle_alpha   90.00
_cell.angle_beta   90.00
_cell.angle_gamma   90.00
#
_symmetry.space_group_name_H-M   'P 1'
#
loop_
_entity.id
_entity.type
_entity.pdbx_description
1 polymer ?
#
loop_
_entity_poly.entity_id
_entity_poly.type
_entity_poly.pdbx_seq_one_letter_code
_entity_poly.pdbx_strand_id
1 'polypeptide(L)'
;MPKGKWYCSGCNLARPKKSSKKSNANKEKEPPKDTKETTEKASKKSESTPTSKSKNSEKKKKEEKKKEPEPVGNVDLAPCGSILEEMQKHEDAWPFLTPVNTKQFPTYRKVIKKPMDMATMKSKLETGQYKSREDFANDARLIFDNCETFNEDESPVGQAGHSMRAFFETRWSELCST
;
A
#
# COMPACT_ATOMS: atom_id res chain seq x y z
N MET A 1 17.68 15.08 6.16
CA MET A 1 17.94 13.66 6.48
C MET A 1 17.99 13.51 7.98
N PRO A 2 17.14 12.71 8.64
CA PRO A 2 17.32 12.42 10.04
C PRO A 2 18.40 11.34 10.21
N LYS A 3 19.36 11.62 11.08
CA LYS A 3 20.43 10.71 11.50
C LYS A 3 19.88 9.83 12.63
N GLY A 4 19.58 8.57 12.32
CA GLY A 4 19.20 7.54 13.29
C GLY A 4 19.98 6.26 13.02
N LYS A 5 20.47 5.60 14.09
CA LYS A 5 21.23 4.36 13.98
C LYS A 5 20.28 3.22 13.64
N TRP A 6 20.37 2.72 12.42
CA TRP A 6 19.69 1.52 11.95
C TRP A 6 20.25 0.28 12.65
N TYR A 7 19.39 -0.54 13.24
CA TYR A 7 19.76 -1.85 13.79
C TYR A 7 19.08 -2.95 12.98
N CYS A 8 19.88 -3.92 12.53
CA CYS A 8 19.46 -5.04 11.69
C CYS A 8 19.07 -6.23 12.57
N SER A 9 17.86 -6.78 12.36
CA SER A 9 17.32 -7.92 13.13
C SER A 9 18.00 -9.28 12.84
N GLY A 10 19.14 -9.30 12.14
CA GLY A 10 19.89 -10.53 11.80
C GLY A 10 21.37 -10.55 12.23
N CYS A 11 21.89 -9.54 12.92
CA CYS A 11 23.30 -9.49 13.30
C CYS A 11 23.52 -9.94 14.76
N ASN A 12 23.95 -11.19 14.96
CA ASN A 12 24.41 -11.70 16.27
C ASN A 12 25.79 -11.11 16.64
N LEU A 13 25.80 -9.97 17.34
CA LEU A 13 26.97 -9.49 18.07
C LEU A 13 26.57 -9.14 19.51
N ALA A 14 27.19 -9.85 20.44
CA ALA A 14 26.91 -9.86 21.87
C ALA A 14 26.73 -8.46 22.49
N ARG A 15 25.60 -8.26 23.19
CA ARG A 15 25.36 -7.07 24.02
C ARG A 15 25.66 -7.39 25.50
N PRO A 16 26.41 -6.53 26.23
CA PRO A 16 26.65 -6.71 27.65
C PRO A 16 25.39 -6.38 28.48
N LYS A 17 25.12 -7.17 29.53
CA LYS A 17 23.98 -7.05 30.45
C LYS A 17 24.17 -5.92 31.48
N LYS A 18 23.14 -5.07 31.66
CA LYS A 18 22.80 -4.32 32.90
C LYS A 18 21.29 -4.01 32.88
N SER A 19 20.46 -4.70 33.67
CA SER A 19 19.97 -4.38 35.03
C SER A 19 18.94 -3.24 35.12
N SER A 20 17.66 -3.64 35.21
CA SER A 20 16.60 -3.17 36.14
C SER A 20 16.50 -1.68 36.53
N LYS A 21 15.34 -1.05 36.25
CA LYS A 21 14.37 -0.61 37.27
C LYS A 21 13.06 -0.07 36.68
N LYS A 22 12.04 -0.21 37.51
CA LYS A 22 10.58 -0.09 37.36
C LYS A 22 10.09 1.32 37.73
N SER A 23 8.79 1.57 37.50
CA SER A 23 7.87 2.56 38.12
C SER A 23 7.44 3.71 37.18
N ASN A 24 6.24 4.32 37.25
CA ASN A 24 4.87 3.94 37.63
C ASN A 24 3.99 5.18 37.27
N ALA A 25 2.73 4.95 36.92
CA ALA A 25 1.54 5.72 37.34
C ALA A 25 1.36 7.23 37.00
N ASN A 26 0.30 7.50 36.21
CA ASN A 26 -0.93 8.25 36.58
C ASN A 26 -1.15 9.74 36.17
N LYS A 27 -2.41 9.93 35.73
CA LYS A 27 -3.41 10.97 36.09
C LYS A 27 -3.45 12.37 35.43
N GLU A 28 -4.58 12.54 34.74
CA GLU A 28 -5.60 13.63 34.84
C GLU A 28 -5.42 15.01 34.17
N LYS A 29 -6.46 15.31 33.37
CA LYS A 29 -7.32 16.53 33.31
C LYS A 29 -6.93 17.73 32.41
N GLU A 30 -7.87 18.04 31.51
CA GLU A 30 -8.10 19.26 30.70
C GLU A 30 -8.47 20.49 31.58
N PRO A 31 -9.01 21.64 31.07
CA PRO A 31 -9.18 22.23 29.70
C PRO A 31 -8.66 23.72 29.68
N PRO A 32 -9.07 24.74 28.85
CA PRO A 32 -10.20 24.84 27.91
C PRO A 32 -10.08 25.73 26.64
N LYS A 33 -11.21 25.81 25.88
CA LYS A 33 -11.68 26.88 24.94
C LYS A 33 -11.02 26.92 23.55
N ASP A 34 -11.71 27.14 22.41
CA ASP A 34 -12.85 28.00 22.09
C ASP A 34 -13.72 27.43 20.94
N THR A 35 -15.04 27.58 21.05
CA THR A 35 -16.02 27.43 19.96
C THR A 35 -16.42 28.82 19.45
N LYS A 36 -16.35 29.05 18.14
CA LYS A 36 -16.83 30.25 17.47
C LYS A 36 -17.85 29.86 16.39
N GLU A 37 -19.06 30.39 16.53
CA GLU A 37 -20.12 30.39 15.50
C GLU A 37 -20.17 31.78 14.82
N THR A 38 -20.95 31.90 13.73
CA THR A 38 -21.33 33.08 12.89
C THR A 38 -20.42 33.37 11.68
N THR A 39 -20.85 33.78 10.47
CA THR A 39 -22.02 33.58 9.57
C THR A 39 -21.69 34.37 8.26
N GLU A 40 -22.18 33.91 7.09
CA GLU A 40 -22.45 34.68 5.83
C GLU A 40 -21.26 35.34 5.04
N LYS A 41 -21.23 35.66 3.72
CA LYS A 41 -22.12 35.58 2.52
C LYS A 41 -21.30 35.87 1.21
N ALA A 42 -21.61 35.12 0.13
CA ALA A 42 -21.92 35.49 -1.28
C ALA A 42 -21.04 36.37 -2.26
N SER A 43 -21.06 35.90 -3.54
CA SER A 43 -21.17 36.62 -4.87
C SER A 43 -19.92 36.72 -5.79
N LYS A 44 -19.88 36.05 -6.98
CA LYS A 44 -20.26 36.48 -8.39
C LYS A 44 -19.22 37.44 -9.06
N LYS A 45 -18.81 37.46 -10.35
CA LYS A 45 -19.28 36.97 -11.69
C LYS A 45 -18.21 37.28 -12.80
N SER A 46 -18.31 36.62 -13.97
CA SER A 46 -18.04 37.05 -15.39
C SER A 46 -16.59 37.34 -15.90
N GLU A 47 -16.07 36.62 -16.92
CA GLU A 47 -16.18 36.81 -18.41
C GLU A 47 -14.98 37.66 -18.92
N SER A 48 -14.21 37.42 -19.99
CA SER A 48 -14.47 37.00 -21.38
C SER A 48 -13.14 36.58 -22.09
N THR A 49 -13.25 35.80 -23.17
CA THR A 49 -12.23 35.50 -24.20
C THR A 49 -11.93 36.72 -25.12
N PRO A 50 -10.88 36.69 -25.97
CA PRO A 50 -11.05 36.19 -27.35
C PRO A 50 -9.84 35.44 -27.98
N THR A 51 -10.19 34.36 -28.68
CA THR A 51 -9.74 33.85 -30.00
C THR A 51 -8.53 34.47 -30.72
N SER A 52 -7.59 33.63 -31.20
CA SER A 52 -7.38 33.38 -32.65
C SER A 52 -6.28 32.34 -32.98
N LYS A 53 -6.69 31.32 -33.76
CA LYS A 53 -6.10 30.71 -35.00
C LYS A 53 -4.56 30.62 -35.10
N SER A 54 -3.91 29.60 -35.64
CA SER A 54 -4.20 28.32 -36.33
C SER A 54 -2.81 27.78 -36.69
N LYS A 55 -2.59 26.46 -36.69
CA LYS A 55 -2.15 25.69 -37.89
C LYS A 55 -1.70 24.28 -37.53
N ASN A 56 -2.30 23.39 -38.31
CA ASN A 56 -2.06 21.99 -38.54
C ASN A 56 -0.58 21.63 -38.76
N SER A 57 -0.15 20.48 -38.25
CA SER A 57 0.88 19.63 -38.88
C SER A 57 0.79 18.22 -38.33
N GLU A 58 0.19 17.35 -39.15
CA GLU A 58 0.29 15.90 -39.09
C GLU A 58 1.76 15.44 -39.03
N LYS A 59 2.07 14.46 -38.16
CA LYS A 59 2.66 13.18 -38.61
C LYS A 59 2.92 12.18 -37.48
N LYS A 60 2.50 10.96 -37.81
CA LYS A 60 3.08 9.65 -37.45
C LYS A 60 2.88 9.16 -36.01
N LYS A 61 1.67 8.61 -35.84
CA LYS A 61 1.40 7.29 -35.26
C LYS A 61 2.57 6.32 -35.54
N LYS A 62 3.32 5.95 -34.51
CA LYS A 62 4.10 4.72 -34.48
C LYS A 62 3.26 3.72 -33.69
N GLU A 63 2.54 2.88 -34.44
CA GLU A 63 1.92 1.69 -33.89
C GLU A 63 3.04 0.75 -33.48
N GLU A 64 3.35 0.72 -32.19
CA GLU A 64 4.05 -0.41 -31.61
C GLU A 64 3.09 -1.58 -31.63
N LYS A 65 3.35 -2.49 -32.58
CA LYS A 65 2.75 -3.80 -32.72
C LYS A 65 2.94 -4.54 -31.39
N LYS A 66 1.95 -4.46 -30.49
CA LYS A 66 1.81 -5.40 -29.37
C LYS A 66 1.76 -6.78 -30.01
N LYS A 67 2.86 -7.52 -29.91
CA LYS A 67 2.82 -8.97 -30.11
C LYS A 67 1.76 -9.49 -29.15
N GLU A 68 0.76 -10.14 -29.71
CA GLU A 68 -0.17 -10.98 -28.99
C GLU A 68 0.66 -11.91 -28.10
N PRO A 69 0.41 -11.99 -26.79
CA PRO A 69 1.13 -12.95 -25.96
C PRO A 69 0.77 -14.34 -26.48
N GLU A 70 1.80 -15.08 -26.89
CA GLU A 70 1.77 -16.54 -27.06
C GLU A 70 0.92 -17.16 -25.93
N PRO A 71 0.09 -18.18 -26.21
CA PRO A 71 -0.85 -18.72 -25.23
C PRO A 71 -0.05 -19.16 -24.00
N VAL A 72 -0.15 -18.36 -22.94
CA VAL A 72 0.44 -18.65 -21.65
C VAL A 72 -0.15 -19.98 -21.26
N GLY A 73 0.70 -21.01 -21.17
CA GLY A 73 0.29 -22.34 -20.72
C GLY A 73 -0.63 -22.19 -19.52
N ASN A 74 -1.73 -22.93 -19.50
CA ASN A 74 -2.85 -22.70 -18.59
C ASN A 74 -2.39 -22.89 -17.13
N VAL A 75 -1.83 -21.85 -16.52
CA VAL A 75 -1.36 -21.86 -15.14
C VAL A 75 -2.60 -21.81 -14.28
N ASP A 76 -2.81 -22.85 -13.47
CA ASP A 76 -3.88 -22.86 -12.50
C ASP A 76 -3.59 -21.82 -11.40
N LEU A 77 -4.30 -20.69 -11.48
CA LEU A 77 -4.27 -19.60 -10.50
C LEU A 77 -5.43 -19.68 -9.50
N ALA A 78 -6.22 -20.77 -9.48
CA ALA A 78 -7.31 -20.92 -8.51
C ALA A 78 -6.85 -20.77 -7.05
N PRO A 79 -5.69 -21.33 -6.63
CA PRO A 79 -5.15 -21.07 -5.29
C PRO A 79 -4.95 -19.58 -4.97
N CYS A 80 -4.46 -18.79 -5.93
CA CYS A 80 -4.25 -17.35 -5.74
C CYS A 80 -5.58 -16.62 -5.48
N GLY A 81 -6.65 -17.03 -6.17
CA GLY A 81 -8.00 -16.49 -5.95
C GLY A 81 -8.51 -16.77 -4.55
N SER A 82 -8.39 -18.02 -4.08
CA SER A 82 -8.80 -18.42 -2.73
C SER A 82 -8.01 -17.67 -1.66
N ILE A 83 -6.68 -17.58 -1.79
CA ILE A 83 -5.84 -16.85 -0.84
C ILE A 83 -6.24 -15.37 -0.79
N LEU A 84 -6.45 -14.73 -1.94
CA LEU A 84 -6.83 -13.32 -1.99
C LEU A 84 -8.19 -13.07 -1.32
N GLU A 85 -9.17 -13.93 -1.55
CA GLU A 85 -10.50 -13.81 -0.93
C GLU A 85 -10.42 -13.94 0.59
N GLU A 86 -9.61 -14.86 1.10
CA GLU A 86 -9.43 -15.05 2.54
C GLU A 86 -8.65 -13.90 3.16
N MET A 87 -7.60 -13.41 2.48
CA MET A 87 -6.89 -12.20 2.91
C MET A 87 -7.85 -11.00 3.02
N GLN A 88 -8.77 -10.82 2.07
CA GLN A 88 -9.74 -9.72 2.11
C GLN A 88 -10.74 -9.81 3.28
N LYS A 89 -10.96 -11.02 3.83
CA LYS A 89 -11.87 -11.27 4.97
C LYS A 89 -11.16 -11.26 6.32
N HIS A 90 -9.83 -11.25 6.34
CA HIS A 90 -9.05 -11.25 7.57
C HIS A 90 -9.30 -9.95 8.38
N GLU A 91 -9.31 -10.04 9.71
CA GLU A 91 -9.63 -8.89 10.58
C GLU A 91 -8.62 -7.73 10.44
N ASP A 92 -7.35 -8.08 10.21
CA ASP A 92 -6.25 -7.12 10.00
C ASP A 92 -6.11 -6.63 8.55
N ALA A 93 -7.04 -6.98 7.66
CA ALA A 93 -6.96 -6.63 6.23
C ALA A 93 -7.17 -5.14 5.95
N TRP A 94 -7.79 -4.42 6.89
CA TRP A 94 -8.34 -3.07 6.70
C TRP A 94 -7.39 -2.03 6.06
N PRO A 95 -6.06 -2.00 6.31
CA PRO A 95 -5.17 -1.02 5.67
C PRO A 95 -4.85 -1.37 4.21
N PHE A 96 -5.07 -2.61 3.80
CA PHE A 96 -4.54 -3.19 2.55
C PHE A 96 -5.63 -3.46 1.50
N LEU A 97 -6.91 -3.25 1.85
CA LEU A 97 -8.05 -3.52 0.98
C LEU A 97 -8.06 -2.67 -0.29
N THR A 98 -7.58 -1.42 -0.21
CA THR A 98 -7.64 -0.45 -1.31
C THR A 98 -6.35 0.37 -1.38
N PRO A 99 -6.06 1.04 -2.50
CA PRO A 99 -4.83 1.83 -2.63
C PRO A 99 -4.75 2.94 -1.58
N VAL A 100 -3.57 3.14 -0.99
CA VAL A 100 -3.33 4.22 -0.03
C VAL A 100 -3.68 5.59 -0.63
N ASN A 101 -4.51 6.36 0.09
CA ASN A 101 -4.94 7.69 -0.34
C ASN A 101 -3.79 8.71 -0.24
N THR A 102 -3.10 8.93 -1.34
CA THR A 102 -1.96 9.86 -1.42
C THR A 102 -2.29 11.33 -1.15
N LYS A 103 -3.57 11.73 -1.17
CA LYS A 103 -3.98 13.09 -0.75
C LYS A 103 -3.93 13.21 0.78
N GLN A 104 -4.29 12.15 1.50
CA GLN A 104 -4.19 12.07 2.96
C GLN A 104 -2.76 11.80 3.43
N PHE A 105 -1.98 11.05 2.63
CA PHE A 105 -0.59 10.73 2.91
C PHE A 105 0.35 11.24 1.80
N PRO A 106 0.62 12.57 1.71
CA PRO A 106 1.40 13.16 0.61
C PRO A 106 2.84 12.67 0.50
N THR A 107 3.41 12.13 1.57
CA THR A 107 4.76 11.57 1.60
C THR A 107 4.82 10.14 1.08
N TYR A 108 3.68 9.45 0.97
CA TYR A 108 3.63 8.02 0.62
C TYR A 108 4.31 7.73 -0.72
N ARG A 109 4.00 8.49 -1.78
CA ARG A 109 4.63 8.33 -3.11
C ARG A 109 6.10 8.76 -3.16
N LYS A 110 6.58 9.52 -2.17
CA LYS A 110 8.01 9.87 -2.06
C LYS A 110 8.81 8.69 -1.51
N VAL A 111 8.23 7.97 -0.56
CA VAL A 111 8.84 6.82 0.13
C VAL A 111 8.62 5.54 -0.68
N ILE A 112 7.36 5.20 -0.95
CA ILE A 112 6.95 3.95 -1.60
C ILE A 112 6.97 4.09 -3.12
N LYS A 113 7.82 3.29 -3.76
CA LYS A 113 8.06 3.35 -5.22
C LYS A 113 7.06 2.54 -6.04
N LYS A 114 6.62 1.41 -5.51
CA LYS A 114 5.66 0.51 -6.15
C LYS A 114 4.51 0.20 -5.20
N PRO A 115 3.49 1.07 -5.10
CA PRO A 115 2.32 0.75 -4.29
C PRO A 115 1.59 -0.47 -4.82
N MET A 116 1.04 -1.26 -3.89
CA MET A 116 0.21 -2.42 -4.15
C MET A 116 -0.85 -2.53 -3.05
N ASP A 117 -1.98 -3.14 -3.37
CA ASP A 117 -3.13 -3.35 -2.48
C ASP A 117 -3.98 -4.49 -3.03
N MET A 118 -4.87 -5.03 -2.20
CA MET A 118 -5.68 -6.21 -2.57
C MET A 118 -6.71 -5.94 -3.66
N ALA A 119 -7.23 -4.72 -3.81
CA ALA A 119 -8.13 -4.38 -4.92
C ALA A 119 -7.35 -4.36 -6.25
N THR A 120 -6.13 -3.82 -6.25
CA THR A 120 -5.23 -3.88 -7.40
C THR A 120 -4.87 -5.33 -7.75
N MET A 121 -4.51 -6.15 -6.76
CA MET A 121 -4.23 -7.59 -6.99
C MET A 121 -5.45 -8.33 -7.56
N LYS A 122 -6.65 -8.06 -7.03
CA LYS A 122 -7.90 -8.63 -7.54
C LYS A 122 -8.09 -8.29 -9.02
N SER A 123 -7.93 -7.02 -9.37
CA SER A 123 -8.02 -6.58 -10.77
C SER A 123 -6.98 -7.26 -11.65
N LYS A 124 -5.72 -7.39 -11.20
CA LYS A 124 -4.66 -8.08 -11.94
C LYS A 124 -4.97 -9.56 -12.15
N LEU A 125 -5.55 -10.23 -11.15
CA LEU A 125 -5.95 -11.63 -11.24
C LEU A 125 -7.10 -11.82 -12.24
N GLU A 126 -8.17 -11.03 -12.13
CA GLU A 126 -9.35 -11.11 -13.00
C GLU A 126 -9.04 -10.75 -14.47
N THR A 127 -8.06 -9.87 -14.69
CA THR A 127 -7.64 -9.45 -16.03
C THR A 127 -6.48 -10.27 -16.61
N GLY A 128 -6.07 -11.36 -15.93
CA GLY A 128 -5.03 -12.27 -16.44
C GLY A 128 -3.63 -11.65 -16.51
N GLN A 129 -3.31 -10.68 -15.65
CA GLN A 129 -2.00 -10.02 -15.62
C GLN A 129 -0.90 -10.82 -14.90
N TYR A 130 -1.28 -11.86 -14.14
CA TYR A 130 -0.33 -12.79 -13.52
C TYR A 130 -0.04 -13.94 -14.47
N LYS A 131 1.24 -14.17 -14.77
CA LYS A 131 1.67 -15.27 -15.66
C LYS A 131 2.04 -16.52 -14.87
N SER A 132 2.25 -16.36 -13.56
CA SER A 132 2.58 -17.42 -12.63
C SER A 132 1.98 -17.15 -11.26
N ARG A 133 1.88 -18.19 -10.44
CA ARG A 133 1.57 -18.08 -9.01
C ARG A 133 2.57 -17.13 -8.32
N GLU A 134 3.85 -17.24 -8.66
CA GLU A 134 4.89 -16.40 -8.04
C GLU A 134 4.72 -14.91 -8.33
N ASP A 135 4.21 -14.52 -9.51
CA ASP A 135 3.91 -13.11 -9.80
C ASP A 135 2.85 -12.54 -8.83
N PHE A 136 1.86 -13.34 -8.47
CA PHE A 136 0.86 -12.98 -7.47
C PHE A 136 1.47 -12.89 -6.06
N ALA A 137 2.31 -13.87 -5.67
CA ALA A 137 2.97 -13.86 -4.37
C ALA A 137 3.90 -12.66 -4.20
N ASN A 138 4.61 -12.26 -5.26
CA ASN A 138 5.46 -11.08 -5.26
C ASN A 138 4.65 -9.80 -4.98
N ASP A 139 3.46 -9.65 -5.56
CA ASP A 139 2.58 -8.52 -5.25
C ASP A 139 2.03 -8.56 -3.83
N ALA A 140 1.66 -9.75 -3.34
CA ALA A 140 1.19 -9.92 -1.96
C ALA A 140 2.28 -9.49 -0.96
N ARG A 141 3.49 -10.01 -1.13
CA ARG A 141 4.66 -9.66 -0.30
C ARG A 141 5.00 -8.17 -0.41
N LEU A 142 4.85 -7.58 -1.59
CA LEU A 142 5.06 -6.14 -1.80
C LEU A 142 4.10 -5.27 -0.99
N ILE A 143 2.85 -5.70 -0.73
CA ILE A 143 1.94 -4.98 0.19
C ILE A 143 2.59 -4.86 1.57
N PHE A 144 3.13 -5.96 2.10
CA PHE A 144 3.71 -6.03 3.43
C PHE A 144 5.08 -5.34 3.51
N ASP A 145 5.92 -5.48 2.48
CA ASP A 145 7.22 -4.78 2.39
C ASP A 145 7.01 -3.25 2.38
N ASN A 146 6.01 -2.78 1.63
CA ASN A 146 5.63 -1.37 1.63
C ASN A 146 5.08 -0.92 2.99
N CYS A 147 4.35 -1.81 3.69
CA CYS A 147 3.84 -1.55 5.03
C CYS A 147 4.99 -1.31 6.02
N GLU A 148 5.97 -2.22 6.07
CA GLU A 148 7.16 -2.12 6.93
C GLU A 148 8.04 -0.91 6.56
N THR A 149 8.09 -0.54 5.27
CA THR A 149 8.86 0.62 4.83
C THR A 149 8.25 1.94 5.30
N PHE A 150 6.92 2.02 5.40
CA PHE A 150 6.22 3.28 5.69
C PHE A 150 5.78 3.43 7.15
N ASN A 151 5.51 2.31 7.83
CA ASN A 151 4.92 2.31 9.16
C ASN A 151 5.90 1.72 10.19
N GLU A 152 5.82 2.18 11.43
CA GLU A 152 6.56 1.59 12.54
C GLU A 152 5.97 0.21 12.90
N ASP A 153 6.82 -0.75 13.30
CA ASP A 153 6.40 -2.12 13.62
C ASP A 153 5.32 -2.19 14.70
N GLU A 154 5.41 -1.34 15.73
CA GLU A 154 4.47 -1.30 16.85
C GLU A 154 3.21 -0.45 16.57
N SER A 155 3.11 0.16 15.39
CA SER A 155 1.89 0.86 15.00
C SER A 155 0.77 -0.12 14.66
N PRO A 156 -0.51 0.26 14.77
CA PRO A 156 -1.62 -0.62 14.40
C PRO A 156 -1.53 -1.16 12.96
N VAL A 157 -1.04 -0.34 12.02
CA VAL A 157 -0.85 -0.76 10.62
C VAL A 157 0.36 -1.68 10.48
N GLY A 158 1.46 -1.42 11.21
CA GLY A 158 2.63 -2.29 11.25
C GLY A 158 2.30 -3.69 11.76
N GLN A 159 1.61 -3.77 12.90
CA GLN A 159 1.14 -5.03 13.48
C GLN A 159 0.20 -5.79 12.54
N ALA A 160 -0.76 -5.08 11.90
CA ALA A 160 -1.62 -5.66 10.88
C ALA A 160 -0.81 -6.21 9.68
N GLY A 161 0.25 -5.51 9.24
CA GLY A 161 1.14 -5.96 8.18
C GLY A 161 1.87 -7.26 8.52
N HIS A 162 2.40 -7.37 9.74
CA HIS A 162 3.05 -8.59 10.23
C HIS A 162 2.08 -9.78 10.32
N SER A 163 0.90 -9.54 10.88
CA SER A 163 -0.19 -10.52 10.97
C SER A 163 -0.61 -11.04 9.59
N MET A 164 -0.88 -10.13 8.65
CA MET A 164 -1.29 -10.47 7.30
C MET A 164 -0.19 -11.17 6.49
N ARG A 165 1.09 -10.84 6.70
CA ARG A 165 2.22 -11.55 6.08
C ARG A 165 2.28 -12.99 6.56
N ALA A 166 2.19 -13.22 7.88
CA ALA A 166 2.21 -14.56 8.45
C ALA A 166 1.03 -15.42 7.95
N PHE A 167 -0.17 -14.82 7.91
CA PHE A 167 -1.36 -15.44 7.32
C PHE A 167 -1.12 -15.83 5.85
N PHE A 168 -0.63 -14.89 5.03
CA PHE A 168 -0.36 -15.13 3.62
C PHE A 168 0.63 -16.28 3.40
N GLU A 169 1.80 -16.27 4.06
CA GLU A 169 2.81 -17.31 3.85
C GLU A 169 2.32 -18.70 4.31
N THR A 170 1.50 -18.76 5.36
CA THR A 170 0.86 -20.01 5.79
C THR A 170 -0.05 -20.55 4.69
N ARG A 171 -1.01 -19.75 4.21
CA ARG A 171 -1.94 -20.16 3.15
C ARG A 171 -1.24 -20.44 1.82
N TRP A 172 -0.18 -19.68 1.52
CA TRP A 172 0.67 -19.91 0.37
C TRP A 172 1.31 -21.30 0.42
N SER A 173 1.89 -21.66 1.57
CA SER A 173 2.51 -22.98 1.74
C SER A 173 1.50 -24.11 1.57
N GLU A 174 0.29 -23.96 2.11
CA GLU A 174 -0.78 -24.98 2.09
C GLU A 174 -1.38 -25.21 0.69
N LEU A 175 -1.58 -24.15 -0.09
CA LEU A 175 -2.32 -24.20 -1.35
C LEU A 175 -1.46 -24.18 -2.61
N CYS A 176 -0.20 -23.72 -2.51
CA CYS A 176 0.68 -23.54 -3.66
C CYS A 176 1.91 -24.45 -3.68
N SER A 177 2.22 -25.16 -2.58
CA SER A 177 3.41 -26.04 -2.49
C SER A 177 3.14 -27.52 -2.83
N THR A 178 1.98 -27.82 -3.40
CA THR A 178 1.60 -29.15 -3.93
C THR A 178 1.69 -29.15 -5.45
#